data_AF-A0AB34YQG7-F1
#
_entry.id   AF-A0AB34YQG7-F1
#
_cell.length_a   1.000
_cell.length_b   1.000
_cell.length_c   1.000
_cell.angle_alpha   90.00
_cell.angle_beta   90.00
_cell.angle_gamma   90.00
#
_symmetry.space_group_name_H-M   'P 1'
#
loop_
_entity.id
_entity.type
_entity.pdbx_description
1 polymer ?
#
loop_
_entity_poly.entity_id
_entity_poly.type
_entity_poly.pdbx_seq_one_letter_code
_entity_poly.pdbx_strand_id
1 'polypeptide(L)'
;MSGFYGATPQTSWTGYAEMGLNGSSNFSIKVGDDLVTWRQALYVDRATGNVAIGANAPLTRLDVDGPIRPVSYSKINLPQASN
;
A
#
# COMPACT_ATOMS: atom_id res chain seq x y z
N MET A 1 -7.76 -24.01 -7.74
CA MET A 1 -6.49 -23.41 -8.23
C MET A 1 -6.45 -21.98 -7.70
N SER A 2 -5.62 -21.67 -6.70
CA SER A 2 -5.49 -20.29 -6.22
C SER A 2 -4.64 -19.50 -7.23
N GLY A 3 -5.31 -18.86 -8.19
CA GLY A 3 -4.66 -17.99 -9.14
C GLY A 3 -4.10 -16.76 -8.43
N PHE A 4 -2.89 -16.36 -8.78
CA PHE A 4 -2.39 -15.03 -8.50
C PHE A 4 -3.27 -14.02 -9.27
N TYR A 5 -4.19 -13.35 -8.57
CA TYR A 5 -4.94 -12.22 -9.12
C TYR A 5 -4.12 -10.95 -8.92
N GLY A 6 -3.13 -10.76 -9.79
CA GLY A 6 -2.22 -9.63 -9.73
C GLY A 6 -1.35 -9.48 -10.98
N ALA A 7 -0.57 -8.42 -11.02
CA ALA A 7 0.49 -8.21 -12.00
C ALA A 7 1.85 -8.13 -11.29
N THR A 8 2.89 -8.67 -11.93
CA THR A 8 4.29 -8.55 -11.50
C THR A 8 5.09 -7.74 -12.52
N PRO A 9 5.10 -6.41 -12.44
CA PRO A 9 5.97 -5.59 -13.28
C PRO A 9 7.43 -6.01 -13.13
N GLN A 10 8.11 -6.24 -14.26
CA GLN A 10 9.48 -6.76 -14.31
C GLN A 10 10.37 -5.94 -15.24
N THR A 11 11.67 -5.90 -14.93
CA THR A 11 12.72 -5.43 -15.83
C THR A 11 13.86 -6.44 -15.85
N SER A 12 14.41 -6.77 -17.02
CA SER A 12 15.52 -7.73 -17.15
C SER A 12 15.26 -9.09 -16.46
N TRP A 13 14.03 -9.60 -16.57
CA TRP A 13 13.56 -10.87 -15.96
C TRP A 13 13.45 -10.88 -14.42
N THR A 14 13.69 -9.77 -13.75
CA THR A 14 13.50 -9.63 -12.30
C THR A 14 12.20 -8.88 -12.01
N GLY A 15 11.34 -9.49 -11.18
CA GLY A 15 10.12 -8.86 -10.66
C GLY A 15 10.44 -7.99 -9.45
N TYR A 16 10.29 -6.67 -9.58
CA TYR A 16 10.55 -5.71 -8.50
C TYR A 16 9.30 -5.29 -7.75
N ALA A 17 8.13 -5.57 -8.31
CA ALA A 17 6.86 -5.19 -7.72
C ALA A 17 5.82 -6.28 -7.95
N GLU A 18 4.90 -6.37 -7.00
CA GLU A 18 3.67 -7.17 -7.12
C GLU A 18 2.50 -6.29 -6.73
N MET A 19 1.46 -6.29 -7.55
CA MET A 19 0.19 -5.63 -7.23
C MET A 19 -0.97 -6.59 -7.38
N GLY A 20 -1.90 -6.57 -6.42
CA GLY A 20 -3.10 -7.40 -6.46
C GLY A 20 -3.39 -8.06 -5.13
N LEU A 21 -4.07 -9.20 -5.20
CA LEU A 21 -4.53 -9.92 -4.00
C LEU A 21 -3.42 -10.72 -3.31
N ASN A 22 -2.25 -10.90 -3.93
CA ASN A 22 -1.02 -11.48 -3.36
C ASN A 22 -1.21 -12.52 -2.22
N GLY A 23 -1.93 -13.60 -2.50
CA GLY A 23 -2.18 -14.70 -1.53
C GLY A 23 -3.15 -14.37 -0.38
N SER A 24 -3.78 -13.20 -0.43
CA SER A 24 -4.75 -12.65 0.53
C SER A 24 -6.07 -12.30 -0.17
N SER A 25 -7.06 -11.82 0.58
CA SER A 25 -8.26 -11.16 0.03
C SER A 25 -8.14 -9.63 -0.02
N ASN A 26 -7.00 -9.09 0.40
CA ASN A 26 -6.76 -7.65 0.49
C ASN A 26 -5.96 -7.17 -0.71
N PHE A 27 -6.25 -5.96 -1.20
CA PHE A 27 -5.45 -5.38 -2.27
C PHE A 27 -4.14 -4.88 -1.68
N SER A 28 -3.03 -5.20 -2.34
CA SER A 28 -1.71 -4.81 -1.88
C SER A 28 -0.76 -4.49 -3.03
N ILE A 29 0.18 -3.59 -2.75
CA ILE A 29 1.37 -3.34 -3.56
C ILE A 29 2.59 -3.62 -2.68
N LYS A 30 3.44 -4.52 -3.14
CA LYS A 30 4.74 -4.82 -2.51
C LYS A 30 5.86 -4.52 -3.48
N VAL A 31 7.00 -4.14 -2.94
CA VAL A 31 8.23 -3.93 -3.72
C VAL A 31 9.35 -4.76 -3.13
N GLY A 32 10.14 -5.37 -4.01
CA GLY A 32 11.31 -6.18 -3.67
C GLY A 32 12.59 -5.42 -3.95
N ASP A 33 13.66 -5.77 -3.24
CA ASP A 33 15.03 -5.44 -3.67
C ASP A 33 15.69 -6.62 -4.41
N ASP A 34 16.90 -6.41 -4.92
CA ASP A 34 17.72 -7.43 -5.61
C ASP A 34 18.06 -8.64 -4.73
N LEU A 35 17.88 -8.51 -3.41
CA LEU A 35 18.18 -9.52 -2.40
C LEU A 35 16.92 -10.29 -1.95
N VAL A 36 15.82 -10.15 -2.69
CA VAL A 36 14.53 -10.84 -2.44
C VAL A 36 13.87 -10.40 -1.12
N THR A 37 14.23 -9.22 -0.60
CA THR A 37 13.54 -8.64 0.55
C THR A 37 12.29 -7.90 0.07
N TRP A 38 11.11 -8.38 0.47
CA TRP A 38 9.84 -7.76 0.13
C TRP A 38 9.38 -6.77 1.20
N ARG A 39 8.98 -5.58 0.77
CA ARG A 39 8.41 -4.52 1.61
C ARG A 39 6.97 -4.26 1.22
N GLN A 40 6.11 -4.11 2.22
CA GLN A 40 4.72 -3.68 2.02
C GLN A 40 4.72 -2.17 1.74
N ALA A 41 4.40 -1.77 0.51
CA ALA A 41 4.37 -0.36 0.14
C ALA A 41 2.98 0.24 0.42
N LEU A 42 1.93 -0.42 -0.08
CA LEU A 42 0.54 -0.02 0.11
C LEU A 42 -0.32 -1.24 0.38
N TYR A 43 -1.24 -1.13 1.31
CA TYR A 43 -2.18 -2.18 1.66
C TYR A 43 -3.58 -1.59 1.87
N VAL A 44 -4.60 -2.25 1.33
CA VAL A 44 -6.00 -1.87 1.49
C VAL A 44 -6.74 -3.03 2.14
N ASP A 45 -7.26 -2.79 3.34
CA ASP A 45 -8.06 -3.76 4.06
C ASP A 45 -9.44 -3.92 3.42
N ARG A 46 -9.81 -5.14 3.02
CA ARG A 46 -11.09 -5.42 2.36
C ARG A 46 -12.29 -5.19 3.27
N ALA A 47 -12.14 -5.43 4.58
CA ALA A 47 -13.27 -5.39 5.51
C ALA A 47 -13.68 -3.95 5.85
N THR A 48 -12.71 -3.05 5.95
CA THR A 48 -12.90 -1.67 6.41
C THR A 48 -12.70 -0.62 5.32
N GLY A 49 -11.97 -0.95 4.25
CA GLY A 49 -11.51 0.00 3.25
C GLY A 49 -10.36 0.90 3.73
N ASN A 50 -9.78 0.61 4.89
CA ASN A 50 -8.66 1.37 5.43
C ASN A 50 -7.39 1.13 4.61
N VAL A 51 -6.58 2.18 4.45
CA VAL A 51 -5.33 2.15 3.68
C VAL A 51 -4.14 2.28 4.63
N ALA A 52 -3.18 1.37 4.51
CA ALA A 52 -1.88 1.47 5.16
C ALA A 52 -0.78 1.77 4.14
N ILE A 53 0.16 2.62 4.53
CA ILE A 53 1.43 2.88 3.83
C ILE A 53 2.57 2.37 4.71
N GLY A 54 3.40 1.47 4.17
CA GLY A 54 4.50 0.84 4.93
C GLY A 54 4.10 -0.30 5.87
N ALA A 55 2.81 -0.50 6.13
CA ALA A 55 2.26 -1.51 7.04
C ALA A 55 1.17 -2.38 6.38
N ASN A 56 0.74 -3.44 7.07
CA ASN A 56 -0.28 -4.39 6.60
C ASN A 56 -1.52 -4.50 7.52
N ALA A 57 -1.62 -3.66 8.54
CA ALA A 57 -2.70 -3.68 9.53
C ALA A 57 -3.10 -2.25 9.93
N PRO A 58 -3.82 -1.52 9.06
CA PRO A 58 -4.21 -0.14 9.34
C PRO A 58 -5.15 -0.03 10.54
N LEU A 59 -4.84 0.84 11.50
CA LEU A 59 -5.66 1.09 12.68
C LEU A 59 -6.71 2.20 12.46
N THR A 60 -6.53 3.01 11.43
CA THR A 60 -7.45 4.09 11.04
C THR A 60 -7.56 4.17 9.52
N ARG A 61 -8.40 5.08 8.99
CA ARG A 61 -8.71 5.17 7.55
C ARG A 61 -7.47 5.32 6.68
N LEU A 62 -6.50 6.11 7.13
CA LEU A 62 -5.19 6.26 6.54
C LEU A 62 -4.15 6.09 7.64
N ASP A 63 -3.42 4.97 7.60
CA ASP A 63 -2.35 4.64 8.53
C ASP A 63 -1.01 4.69 7.81
N VAL A 64 -0.03 5.42 8.36
CA VAL A 64 1.28 5.59 7.75
C VAL A 64 2.33 5.20 8.78
N ASP A 65 3.05 4.12 8.52
CA ASP A 65 4.16 3.67 9.37
C ASP A 65 5.43 4.49 9.04
N GLY A 66 5.42 5.74 9.48
CA GLY A 66 6.56 6.64 9.35
C GLY A 66 6.19 8.12 9.12
N PRO A 67 7.19 8.99 8.98
CA PRO A 67 6.98 10.42 8.77
C PRO A 67 6.31 10.73 7.42
N ILE A 68 5.41 11.73 7.43
CA ILE A 68 4.80 12.29 6.22
C ILE A 68 5.49 13.61 5.88
N ARG A 69 5.82 13.83 4.61
CA ARG A 69 6.32 15.12 4.09
C ARG A 69 5.24 15.82 3.24
N PRO A 70 4.34 16.60 3.85
CA PRO A 70 3.37 17.37 3.09
C PRO A 70 4.03 18.60 2.44
N VAL A 71 3.49 19.08 1.34
CA VAL A 71 3.77 20.43 0.83
C VAL A 71 3.05 21.47 1.70
N SER A 72 3.44 22.75 1.61
CA SER A 72 2.70 23.83 2.27
C SER A 72 1.28 23.90 1.72
N TYR A 73 0.29 23.89 2.62
CA TYR A 73 -1.12 24.10 2.29
C TYR A 73 -1.71 25.21 3.16
N SER A 74 -2.63 25.99 2.61
CA SER A 74 -3.39 26.96 3.40
C SER A 74 -4.41 26.22 4.25
N LYS A 75 -4.30 26.35 5.58
CA LYS A 75 -5.26 25.76 6.51
C LYS A 75 -6.68 26.35 6.34
N ILE A 76 -6.77 27.59 5.86
CA ILE A 76 -8.04 28.35 5.74
C ILE A 76 -9.02 27.73 4.73
N ASN A 77 -8.50 26.99 3.73
CA ASN A 77 -9.31 26.36 2.70
C ASN A 77 -9.41 24.84 2.88
N LEU A 78 -8.97 24.29 4.02
CA LEU A 78 -9.14 22.86 4.26
C LEU A 78 -10.61 22.55 4.51
N PRO A 79 -11.15 21.47 3.91
CA PRO A 79 -12.41 20.90 4.35
C PRO A 79 -12.37 20.65 5.86
N GLN A 80 -13.52 20.81 6.53
CA GLN A 80 -13.61 20.35 7.92
C GLN A 80 -13.32 18.85 7.96
N ALA A 81 -12.60 18.42 9.01
CA ALA A 81 -12.44 17.00 9.26
C ALA A 81 -13.84 16.37 9.40
N SER A 82 -14.09 15.30 8.65
CA SER A 82 -15.29 14.48 8.87
C SER A 82 -15.12 13.73 10.19
N ASN A 83 -16.05 13.90 11.12
CA ASN A 83 -16.15 13.06 12.32
C ASN A 83 -16.53 11.62 11.97
#